data_AF-A0AAE8U2T2-F1
#
_entry.id   AF-A0AAE8U2T2-F1
#
_cell.length_a   1.000
_cell.length_b   1.000
_cell.length_c   1.000
_cell.angle_alpha   90.00
_cell.angle_beta   90.00
_cell.angle_gamma   90.00
#
_symmetry.space_group_name_H-M   'P 1'
#
loop_
_entity.id
_entity.type
_entity.pdbx_description
1 polymer ?
#
loop_
_entity_poly.entity_id
_entity_poly.type
_entity_poly.pdbx_seq_one_letter_code
_entity_poly.pdbx_strand_id
1 'polypeptide(L)'
;MNIKRGLFRLWLVCGLLFAAAIMFFSYEQIVSEFRKSNLLAEIPANATALIPVTCKDARGALGVDHELDKDVKEKTPDALCWYMMKKFRANYPQYADLSDEDIVTKTYGDVGVPLHLAHPWRNLFGLLGFAFGVPIFVLVIGSAFVWAFSGFSRRAT
;
A
#
# COMPACT_ATOMS: atom_id res chain seq x y z
N MET A 1 -44.27 20.28 -4.58
CA MET A 1 -42.95 19.84 -5.08
C MET A 1 -42.56 18.55 -4.36
N ASN A 2 -42.16 17.52 -5.10
CA ASN A 2 -41.98 16.16 -4.58
C ASN A 2 -40.72 16.09 -3.70
N ILE A 3 -40.85 16.34 -2.40
CA ILE A 3 -39.71 16.54 -1.46
C ILE A 3 -38.73 15.36 -1.45
N LYS A 4 -39.24 14.16 -1.76
CA LYS A 4 -38.46 12.92 -1.95
C LYS A 4 -37.49 13.00 -3.13
N ARG A 5 -37.87 13.69 -4.21
CA ARG A 5 -37.00 13.91 -5.39
C ARG A 5 -35.97 15.02 -5.15
N GLY A 6 -36.31 16.02 -4.32
CA GLY A 6 -35.38 17.11 -3.96
C GLY A 6 -34.23 16.62 -3.07
N LEU A 7 -34.56 15.85 -2.03
CA LEU A 7 -33.57 15.30 -1.09
C LEU A 7 -32.57 14.37 -1.78
N PHE A 8 -33.04 13.52 -2.68
CA PHE A 8 -32.17 12.60 -3.42
C PHE A 8 -31.19 13.34 -4.36
N ARG A 9 -31.66 14.39 -5.04
CA ARG A 9 -30.80 15.23 -5.89
C ARG A 9 -29.75 15.97 -5.07
N LEU A 10 -30.13 16.54 -3.93
CA LEU A 10 -29.20 17.19 -3.02
C LEU A 10 -28.15 16.21 -2.50
N TRP A 11 -28.57 15.01 -2.10
CA TRP A 11 -27.67 13.95 -1.66
C TRP A 11 -26.66 13.58 -2.75
N LEU A 12 -27.09 13.42 -4.00
CA LEU A 12 -26.18 13.13 -5.11
C LEU A 12 -25.14 14.23 -5.30
N VAL A 13 -25.55 15.50 -5.29
CA VAL A 13 -24.64 16.63 -5.46
C VAL A 13 -23.64 16.69 -4.30
N CYS A 14 -24.11 16.61 -3.06
CA CYS A 14 -23.23 16.62 -1.87
C CYS A 14 -22.30 15.41 -1.84
N GLY A 15 -22.77 14.22 -2.24
CA GLY A 15 -21.96 13.00 -2.30
C GLY A 15 -20.86 13.10 -3.36
N LEU A 16 -21.15 13.65 -4.54
CA LEU A 16 -20.16 13.89 -5.58
C LEU A 16 -19.11 14.92 -5.14
N LEU A 17 -19.52 16.02 -4.51
CA LEU A 17 -18.60 17.02 -3.97
C LEU A 17 -17.71 16.43 -2.86
N PHE A 18 -18.27 15.60 -1.99
CA PHE A 18 -17.51 14.89 -0.97
C PHE A 18 -16.46 13.94 -1.57
N ALA A 19 -16.86 13.12 -2.54
CA ALA A 19 -15.94 12.21 -3.22
C ALA A 19 -14.82 13.00 -3.94
N ALA A 20 -15.16 14.09 -4.61
CA ALA A 20 -14.17 14.97 -5.26
C ALA A 20 -13.18 15.58 -4.24
N ALA A 21 -13.67 16.02 -3.08
CA ALA A 21 -12.81 16.55 -2.01
C ALA A 21 -11.86 15.47 -1.47
N ILE A 22 -12.35 14.27 -1.18
CA ILE A 22 -11.52 13.16 -0.69
C ILE A 22 -10.44 12.78 -1.71
N MET A 23 -10.79 12.72 -2.99
CA MET A 23 -9.84 12.46 -4.08
C MET A 23 -8.78 13.57 -4.17
N PHE A 24 -9.18 14.84 -4.04
CA PHE A 24 -8.26 15.97 -4.09
C PHE A 24 -7.25 15.95 -2.94
N PHE A 25 -7.72 15.77 -1.70
CA PHE A 25 -6.85 15.75 -0.52
C PHE A 25 -5.92 14.53 -0.47
N SER A 26 -6.37 13.40 -1.03
CA SER A 26 -5.62 12.14 -0.97
C SER A 26 -4.78 11.89 -2.22
N TYR A 27 -4.79 12.82 -3.18
CA TYR A 27 -4.13 12.66 -4.48
C TYR A 27 -2.62 12.40 -4.31
N GLU A 28 -1.94 13.24 -3.54
CA GLU A 28 -0.49 13.11 -3.29
C GLU A 28 -0.15 11.76 -2.64
N GLN A 29 -0.98 11.31 -1.70
CA GLN A 29 -0.78 10.02 -1.04
C GLN A 29 -0.93 8.86 -2.02
N ILE A 30 -1.99 8.87 -2.85
CA ILE A 30 -2.20 7.85 -3.90
C ILE A 30 -1.03 7.84 -4.88
N VAL A 31 -0.68 9.00 -5.44
CA VAL A 31 0.40 9.12 -6.42
C VAL A 31 1.73 8.67 -5.82
N SER A 32 2.00 8.96 -4.55
CA SER A 32 3.22 8.52 -3.88
C SER A 32 3.29 6.99 -3.76
N GLU A 33 2.19 6.31 -3.45
CA GLU A 33 2.14 4.85 -3.36
C GLU A 33 2.30 4.19 -4.73
N PHE A 34 1.71 4.75 -5.78
CA PHE A 34 1.89 4.28 -7.15
C PHE A 34 3.31 4.54 -7.69
N ARG A 35 3.93 5.67 -7.32
CA ARG A 35 5.32 5.98 -7.69
C ARG A 35 6.27 5.00 -7.01
N LYS A 36 6.06 4.70 -5.72
CA LYS A 36 6.82 3.66 -5.00
C LYS A 36 6.63 2.28 -5.62
N SER A 37 5.40 1.89 -5.99
CA SER A 37 5.18 0.59 -6.64
C SER A 37 5.85 0.50 -8.01
N ASN A 38 5.91 1.60 -8.78
CA ASN A 38 6.64 1.63 -10.04
C ASN A 38 8.16 1.51 -9.83
N LEU A 39 8.72 2.18 -8.83
CA LEU A 39 10.13 2.02 -8.46
C LEU A 39 10.46 0.57 -8.06
N LEU A 40 9.57 -0.07 -7.29
CA LEU A 40 9.71 -1.48 -6.92
C LEU A 40 9.47 -2.44 -8.09
N ALA A 41 8.69 -2.05 -9.11
CA ALA A 41 8.49 -2.82 -10.34
C ALA A 41 9.67 -2.67 -11.34
N GLU A 42 10.41 -1.56 -11.26
CA GLU A 42 11.68 -1.36 -11.97
C GLU A 42 12.83 -2.16 -11.33
N ILE A 43 12.72 -2.55 -10.06
CA ILE A 43 13.55 -3.63 -9.52
C ILE A 43 13.17 -4.88 -10.33
N PRO A 44 14.10 -5.41 -11.16
CA PRO A 44 13.72 -6.31 -12.23
C PRO A 44 12.92 -7.49 -11.70
N ALA A 45 11.71 -7.69 -12.23
CA ALA A 45 10.85 -8.85 -11.92
C ALA A 45 11.52 -10.21 -12.26
N ASN A 46 12.65 -10.17 -12.95
CA ASN A 46 13.51 -11.32 -13.27
C ASN A 46 14.75 -11.41 -12.37
N ALA A 47 14.98 -10.45 -11.47
CA ALA A 47 15.93 -10.58 -10.38
C ALA A 47 15.25 -11.37 -9.28
N THR A 48 15.63 -12.63 -9.16
CA THR A 48 15.56 -13.39 -7.91
C THR A 48 15.81 -12.45 -6.73
N ALA A 49 14.81 -12.25 -5.84
CA ALA A 49 14.84 -11.26 -4.76
C ALA A 49 16.27 -11.05 -4.22
N LEU A 50 16.83 -9.88 -4.51
CA LEU A 50 18.20 -9.52 -4.16
C LEU A 50 18.17 -8.97 -2.74
N ILE A 51 18.89 -9.63 -1.84
CA ILE A 51 18.97 -9.26 -0.43
C ILE A 51 20.24 -8.44 -0.23
N PRO A 52 20.12 -7.14 0.11
CA PRO A 52 21.26 -6.31 0.40
C PRO A 52 21.81 -6.63 1.79
N VAL A 53 23.12 -6.76 1.87
CA VAL A 53 23.87 -6.82 3.12
C VAL A 53 25.09 -5.91 2.96
N THR A 54 25.53 -5.27 4.03
CA THR A 54 26.81 -4.56 4.06
C THR A 54 27.95 -5.53 3.68
N CYS A 55 28.84 -5.12 2.78
CA CYS A 55 29.95 -5.97 2.34
C CYS A 55 30.92 -6.34 3.48
N LYS A 56 30.90 -5.60 4.59
CA LYS A 56 31.56 -5.94 5.84
C LYS A 56 30.98 -7.19 6.52
N ASP A 57 29.67 -7.37 6.48
CA ASP A 57 28.95 -8.48 7.13
C ASP A 57 28.56 -9.60 6.13
N ALA A 58 28.95 -9.43 4.86
CA ALA A 58 28.78 -10.39 3.78
C ALA A 58 29.58 -11.69 4.00
N ARG A 59 28.90 -12.83 3.95
CA ARG A 59 29.46 -14.19 4.01
C ARG A 59 29.60 -14.83 2.63
N GLY A 60 30.60 -15.69 2.44
CA GLY A 60 30.85 -16.41 1.18
C GLY A 60 31.75 -15.65 0.20
N ALA A 61 31.79 -16.09 -1.05
CA ALA A 61 32.70 -15.56 -2.07
C ALA A 61 32.01 -14.59 -3.06
N LEU A 62 32.72 -13.50 -3.39
CA LEU A 62 32.27 -12.51 -4.38
C LEU A 62 32.19 -13.15 -5.78
N GLY A 63 31.09 -12.94 -6.49
CA GLY A 63 30.82 -13.52 -7.81
C GLY A 63 30.34 -14.98 -7.77
N VAL A 64 30.21 -15.58 -6.59
CA VAL A 64 29.69 -16.96 -6.40
C VAL A 64 28.44 -16.97 -5.53
N ASP A 65 28.48 -16.26 -4.41
CA ASP A 65 27.39 -16.22 -3.43
C ASP A 65 26.73 -14.85 -3.33
N HIS A 66 27.50 -13.79 -3.57
CA HIS A 66 27.03 -12.41 -3.63
C HIS A 66 27.73 -11.62 -4.73
N GLU A 67 27.08 -10.56 -5.18
CA GLU A 67 27.58 -9.63 -6.20
C GLU A 67 27.63 -8.21 -5.64
N LEU A 68 28.50 -7.37 -6.18
CA LEU A 68 28.51 -5.94 -5.87
C LEU A 68 27.39 -5.24 -6.63
N ASP A 69 26.98 -4.08 -6.14
CA ASP A 69 26.06 -3.22 -6.88
C ASP A 69 26.64 -2.87 -8.26
N LYS A 70 25.78 -2.66 -9.25
CA LYS A 70 26.17 -2.46 -10.66
C LYS A 70 27.09 -1.25 -10.85
N ASP A 71 26.98 -0.27 -9.97
CA ASP A 71 27.76 0.97 -10.00
C ASP A 71 29.07 0.88 -9.19
N VAL A 72 29.29 -0.23 -8.46
CA VAL A 72 30.44 -0.40 -7.56
C VAL A 72 31.39 -1.45 -8.11
N LYS A 73 32.59 -1.02 -8.52
CA LYS A 73 33.63 -1.89 -9.08
C LYS A 73 34.58 -2.48 -8.05
N GLU A 74 34.60 -1.92 -6.84
CA GLU A 74 35.54 -2.31 -5.78
C GLU A 74 34.80 -2.53 -4.46
N LYS A 75 35.18 -3.60 -3.75
CA LYS A 75 34.56 -3.97 -2.48
C LYS A 75 35.02 -3.02 -1.37
N THR A 76 34.21 -2.04 -1.04
CA THR A 76 34.38 -1.22 0.17
C THR A 76 33.57 -1.79 1.33
N PRO A 77 33.94 -1.51 2.60
CA PRO A 77 33.20 -2.00 3.77
C PRO A 77 31.75 -1.52 3.82
N ASP A 78 31.51 -0.30 3.34
CA ASP A 78 30.21 0.36 3.33
C ASP A 78 29.40 0.08 2.05
N ALA A 79 29.98 -0.62 1.07
CA ALA A 79 29.25 -1.03 -0.12
C ALA A 79 28.18 -2.08 0.23
N LEU A 80 27.15 -2.14 -0.61
CA LEU A 80 26.13 -3.17 -0.56
C LEU A 80 26.55 -4.38 -1.41
N CYS A 81 26.48 -5.53 -0.77
CA CYS A 81 26.68 -6.84 -1.36
C CYS A 81 25.30 -7.50 -1.49
N TRP A 82 24.95 -7.91 -2.71
CA TRP A 82 23.63 -8.40 -3.07
C TRP A 82 23.63 -9.92 -3.16
N TYR A 83 22.73 -10.57 -2.43
CA TYR A 83 22.55 -12.02 -2.45
C TYR A 83 21.27 -12.41 -3.17
N MET A 84 21.29 -13.51 -3.93
CA MET A 84 20.04 -14.17 -4.29
C MET A 84 19.44 -14.86 -3.06
N MET A 85 18.11 -14.83 -2.90
CA MET A 85 17.38 -15.46 -1.78
C MET A 85 17.89 -16.87 -1.40
N LYS A 86 18.06 -17.76 -2.39
CA LYS A 86 18.55 -19.14 -2.15
C LYS A 86 19.95 -19.17 -1.54
N LYS A 87 20.85 -18.30 -2.00
CA LYS A 87 22.23 -18.19 -1.52
C LYS A 87 22.28 -17.51 -0.16
N PHE A 88 21.42 -16.51 0.06
CA PHE A 88 21.27 -15.86 1.35
C PHE A 88 20.87 -16.87 2.43
N ARG A 89 19.83 -17.68 2.21
CA ARG A 89 19.39 -18.71 3.18
C ARG A 89 20.47 -19.75 3.47
N ALA A 90 21.33 -20.07 2.49
CA ALA A 90 22.45 -20.98 2.69
C ALA A 90 23.55 -20.39 3.60
N ASN A 91 23.83 -19.08 3.46
CA ASN A 91 24.89 -18.39 4.19
C ASN A 91 24.44 -17.81 5.55
N TYR A 92 23.13 -17.61 5.73
CA TYR A 92 22.53 -16.99 6.90
C TYR A 92 21.45 -17.89 7.52
N PRO A 93 21.84 -19.04 8.12
CA PRO A 93 20.90 -19.99 8.70
C PRO A 93 20.08 -19.40 9.87
N GLN A 94 20.53 -18.29 10.45
CA GLN A 94 19.80 -17.58 11.51
C GLN A 94 18.49 -16.92 11.06
N TYR A 95 18.20 -16.87 9.75
CA TYR A 95 16.92 -16.40 9.21
C TYR A 95 16.07 -17.56 8.66
N ALA A 96 16.40 -18.82 8.98
CA ALA A 96 15.70 -19.99 8.45
C ALA A 96 14.22 -20.07 8.86
N ASP A 97 13.89 -19.50 10.01
CA ASP A 97 12.55 -19.42 10.60
C ASP A 97 11.68 -18.29 10.04
N LEU A 98 12.29 -17.30 9.39
CA LEU A 98 11.60 -16.14 8.83
C LEU A 98 11.09 -16.42 7.42
N SER A 99 9.96 -15.81 7.06
CA SER A 99 9.45 -15.85 5.69
C SER A 99 10.33 -15.03 4.74
N ASP A 100 10.28 -15.30 3.43
CA ASP A 100 11.06 -14.53 2.44
C ASP A 100 10.73 -13.03 2.50
N GLU A 101 9.47 -12.67 2.77
CA GLU A 101 9.02 -11.28 2.93
C GLU A 101 9.65 -10.63 4.17
N ASP A 102 9.62 -11.32 5.32
CA ASP A 102 10.19 -10.81 6.57
C ASP A 102 11.70 -10.61 6.48
N ILE A 103 12.40 -11.52 5.78
CA ILE A 103 13.84 -11.41 5.53
C ILE A 103 14.12 -10.15 4.74
N VAL A 104 13.43 -9.96 3.61
CA VAL A 104 13.60 -8.80 2.73
C VAL A 104 13.31 -7.50 3.49
N THR A 105 12.18 -7.41 4.20
CA THR A 105 11.85 -6.22 4.97
C THR A 105 12.91 -5.90 6.02
N LYS A 106 13.41 -6.91 6.74
CA LYS A 106 14.40 -6.73 7.79
C LYS A 106 15.76 -6.30 7.24
N THR A 107 16.30 -7.01 6.25
CA THR A 107 17.63 -6.71 5.69
C THR A 107 17.69 -5.36 5.00
N TYR A 108 16.61 -4.97 4.31
CA TYR A 108 16.51 -3.64 3.71
C TYR A 108 16.37 -2.54 4.77
N GLY A 109 15.70 -2.81 5.89
CA GLY A 109 15.70 -1.93 7.06
C GLY A 109 17.09 -1.77 7.68
N ASP A 110 17.84 -2.86 7.82
CA ASP A 110 19.18 -2.88 8.42
C ASP A 110 20.19 -2.03 7.62
N VAL A 111 20.07 -1.99 6.29
CA VAL A 111 20.92 -1.15 5.41
C VAL A 111 20.38 0.27 5.19
N GLY A 112 19.31 0.66 5.90
CA GLY A 112 18.74 2.01 5.82
C GLY A 112 17.93 2.31 4.54
N VAL A 113 17.56 1.28 3.79
CA VAL A 113 16.73 1.38 2.58
C VAL A 113 15.39 0.68 2.84
N PRO A 114 14.51 1.19 3.71
CA PRO A 114 13.31 0.48 4.11
C PRO A 114 12.40 0.20 2.91
N LEU A 115 12.23 -1.08 2.58
CA LEU A 115 11.22 -1.54 1.63
C LEU A 115 9.86 -1.46 2.29
N HIS A 116 9.19 -0.32 2.17
CA HIS A 116 7.75 -0.26 2.35
C HIS A 116 7.11 -0.91 1.12
N LEU A 117 6.61 -2.13 1.28
CA LEU A 117 5.82 -2.81 0.25
C LEU A 117 4.63 -1.90 -0.11
N ALA A 118 4.70 -1.26 -1.27
CA ALA A 118 3.64 -0.39 -1.73
C ALA A 118 2.41 -1.25 -2.00
N HIS A 119 1.27 -0.90 -1.38
CA HIS A 119 -0.02 -1.54 -1.64
C HIS A 119 -0.98 -0.56 -2.31
N PRO A 120 -0.65 -0.08 -3.53
CA PRO A 120 -1.36 1.03 -4.16
C PRO A 120 -2.84 0.72 -4.37
N TRP A 121 -3.16 -0.52 -4.78
CA TRP A 121 -4.53 -0.97 -4.99
C TRP A 121 -5.34 -1.04 -3.69
N ARG A 122 -4.76 -1.54 -2.59
CA ARG A 122 -5.44 -1.61 -1.30
C ARG A 122 -5.76 -0.22 -0.77
N ASN A 123 -4.82 0.71 -0.90
CA ASN A 123 -5.02 2.08 -0.45
C ASN A 123 -6.06 2.81 -1.32
N LEU A 124 -5.99 2.65 -2.64
CA LEU A 124 -6.97 3.19 -3.58
C LEU A 124 -8.38 2.66 -3.30
N PHE A 125 -8.56 1.35 -3.13
CA PHE A 125 -9.87 0.75 -2.86
C PHE A 125 -10.40 1.16 -1.48
N GLY A 126 -9.53 1.27 -0.47
CA GLY A 126 -9.92 1.80 0.84
C GLY A 126 -10.44 3.24 0.73
N LEU A 127 -9.76 4.08 -0.05
CA LEU A 127 -10.14 5.47 -0.25
C LEU A 127 -11.44 5.62 -1.05
N LEU A 128 -11.60 4.84 -2.12
CA LEU A 128 -12.85 4.76 -2.88
C LEU A 128 -14.01 4.27 -2.00
N GLY A 129 -13.76 3.22 -1.20
CA GLY A 129 -14.71 2.69 -0.25
C GLY A 129 -15.16 3.74 0.76
N PHE A 130 -14.25 4.57 1.26
CA PHE A 130 -14.59 5.67 2.14
C PHE A 130 -15.36 6.79 1.42
N ALA A 131 -14.86 7.23 0.25
CA ALA A 131 -15.43 8.32 -0.54
C ALA A 131 -16.89 8.06 -0.95
N PHE A 132 -17.23 6.83 -1.32
CA PHE A 132 -18.59 6.45 -1.71
C PHE A 132 -19.40 5.82 -0.58
N GLY A 133 -18.74 5.10 0.33
CA GLY A 133 -19.38 4.42 1.44
C GLY A 133 -20.02 5.38 2.45
N VAL A 134 -19.34 6.49 2.78
CA VAL A 134 -19.88 7.49 3.72
C VAL A 134 -21.18 8.12 3.19
N PRO A 135 -21.24 8.64 1.94
CA PRO A 135 -22.50 9.13 1.37
C PRO A 135 -23.62 8.08 1.36
N ILE A 136 -23.33 6.83 0.96
CA ILE A 136 -24.33 5.75 0.92
C ILE A 136 -24.84 5.46 2.33
N PHE A 137 -23.95 5.37 3.31
CA PHE A 137 -24.30 5.13 4.71
C PHE A 137 -25.23 6.22 5.26
N VAL A 138 -24.92 7.49 4.98
CA VAL A 138 -25.77 8.63 5.35
C VAL A 138 -27.15 8.53 4.69
N LEU A 139 -27.24 8.09 3.43
CA LEU A 139 -28.52 7.90 2.74
C LEU A 139 -29.34 6.76 3.35
N VAL A 140 -28.71 5.63 3.67
CA VAL A 140 -29.40 4.49 4.30
C VAL A 140 -29.94 4.90 5.67
N ILE A 141 -29.14 5.55 6.50
CA ILE A 141 -29.59 6.02 7.83
C ILE A 141 -30.70 7.07 7.69
N GLY A 142 -30.50 8.08 6.84
CA GLY A 142 -31.50 9.12 6.62
C GLY A 142 -32.82 8.56 6.10
N SER A 143 -32.77 7.58 5.18
CA SER A 143 -33.98 6.92 4.68
C SER A 143 -34.67 6.05 5.73
N ALA A 144 -33.91 5.36 6.60
CA ALA A 144 -34.46 4.59 7.72
C ALA A 144 -35.19 5.49 8.73
N PHE A 145 -34.64 6.65 9.06
CA PHE A 145 -35.32 7.65 9.91
C PHE A 145 -36.59 8.17 9.26
N VAL A 146 -36.53 8.57 7.98
CA VAL A 146 -37.72 9.04 7.26
C VAL A 146 -38.80 7.97 7.24
N TRP A 147 -38.44 6.70 7.02
CA TRP A 147 -39.37 5.57 7.08
C TRP A 147 -40.00 5.41 8.47
N ALA A 148 -39.17 5.38 9.52
CA ALA A 148 -39.64 5.22 10.90
C ALA A 148 -40.63 6.33 11.30
N PHE A 149 -40.29 7.60 11.09
CA PHE A 149 -41.15 8.73 11.47
C PHE A 149 -42.37 8.90 10.56
N SER A 150 -42.31 8.48 9.29
CA SER A 150 -43.47 8.52 8.40
C SER A 150 -44.52 7.44 8.73
N GLY A 151 -44.13 6.35 9.39
CA GLY A 151 -45.04 5.30 9.84
C GLY A 151 -45.92 5.74 11.02
N PHE A 152 -45.35 6.51 11.96
CA PHE A 152 -46.06 6.98 13.16
C PHE A 152 -46.96 8.21 12.92
N SER A 153 -46.90 8.85 11.75
CA SER A 153 -47.71 10.06 11.46
C SER A 153 -49.10 9.78 10.89
N ARG A 154 -49.44 8.51 10.59
CA ARG A 154 -50.83 8.14 10.25
C ARG A 154 -51.68 8.22 11.51
N ARG A 155 -52.54 9.24 11.59
CA ARG A 155 -53.56 9.37 12.65
C ARG A 155 -54.34 8.06 12.79
N ALA A 156 -54.44 7.56 14.01
CA ALA A 156 -55.52 6.67 14.39
C ALA A 156 -56.83 7.45 14.19
N THR A 157 -57.57 7.08 13.14
CA THR A 157 -59.02 7.32 13.06
C THR A 157 -59.73 6.61 14.18
#